data_AF-A0A973GD53-F1
#
_entry.id   AF-A0A973GD53-F1
#
_cell.length_a   1.000
_cell.length_b   1.000
_cell.length_c   1.000
_cell.angle_alpha   90.00
_cell.angle_beta   90.00
_cell.angle_gamma   90.00
#
_symmetry.space_group_name_H-M   'P 1'
#
loop_
_entity.id
_entity.type
_entity.pdbx_description
1 polymer ?
#
loop_
_entity_poly.entity_id
_entity_poly.type
_entity_poly.pdbx_seq_one_letter_code
_entity_poly.pdbx_strand_id
1 'polypeptide(L)'
;MSVAHDVRDRSIEAAAADEPVETPLVVGRPARDGSESPVARRILDAATPRFYALGIRSVSAEVIIEAAGVTKATFYRHFPTKDHLVTAYLLALVE
;
A
#
# COMPACT_ATOMS: atom_id res chain seq x y z
N MET A 1 -17.71 26.97 -28.82
CA MET A 1 -18.06 26.18 -27.62
C MET A 1 -16.76 25.81 -26.93
N SER A 2 -16.55 26.37 -25.73
CA SER A 2 -15.46 26.05 -24.79
C SER A 2 -15.36 24.52 -24.61
N VAL A 3 -14.21 23.88 -24.38
CA VAL A 3 -13.28 24.14 -23.27
C VAL A 3 -11.87 23.68 -23.67
N ALA A 4 -10.90 24.55 -23.37
CA ALA A 4 -9.47 24.28 -23.36
C ALA A 4 -9.08 23.22 -22.31
N HIS A 5 -8.12 22.36 -22.63
CA HIS A 5 -7.20 21.82 -21.63
C HIS A 5 -5.78 21.98 -22.16
N ASP A 6 -5.30 23.20 -22.00
CA ASP A 6 -3.90 23.58 -22.10
C ASP A 6 -3.24 23.41 -20.73
N VAL A 7 -2.11 22.70 -20.74
CA VAL A 7 -0.92 22.91 -19.89
C VAL A 7 -1.05 22.71 -18.38
N ARG A 8 -0.34 21.67 -17.92
CA ARG A 8 0.74 21.70 -16.90
C ARG A 8 1.17 20.25 -16.68
N ASP A 9 2.31 19.83 -17.23
CA ASP A 9 3.59 20.00 -16.53
C ASP A 9 3.44 20.01 -15.01
N ARG A 10 3.53 18.82 -14.43
CA ARG A 10 4.14 18.60 -13.11
C ARG A 10 4.82 17.25 -13.13
N SER A 11 6.02 17.25 -13.70
CA SER A 11 7.23 17.09 -12.90
C SER A 11 6.95 16.86 -11.41
N ILE A 12 6.99 15.59 -11.01
CA ILE A 12 7.36 15.12 -9.67
C ILE A 12 8.24 13.90 -9.98
N GLU A 13 9.49 14.06 -10.37
CA GLU A 13 10.60 14.50 -9.51
C GLU A 13 10.50 13.87 -8.13
N ALA A 14 11.03 12.65 -8.01
CA ALA A 14 12.06 12.32 -7.04
C ALA A 14 12.22 10.80 -7.00
N ALA A 15 13.41 10.34 -7.38
CA ALA A 15 13.96 9.13 -6.81
C ALA A 15 13.93 9.26 -5.28
N ALA A 16 13.24 8.35 -4.61
CA ALA A 16 13.56 7.98 -3.24
C ALA A 16 13.60 6.46 -3.21
N ALA A 17 14.82 5.94 -3.34
CA ALA A 17 15.17 4.65 -2.77
C ALA A 17 14.65 4.59 -1.34
N ASP A 18 14.17 3.43 -0.90
CA ASP A 18 14.43 2.82 0.42
C ASP A 18 14.69 3.74 1.63
N GLU A 19 14.00 4.88 1.76
CA GLU A 19 14.20 5.84 2.83
C GLU A 19 13.17 5.53 3.95
N PRO A 20 13.63 5.15 5.15
CA PRO A 20 12.77 4.79 6.26
C PRO A 20 12.19 6.08 6.84
N VAL A 21 10.97 6.42 6.45
CA VAL A 21 10.27 7.56 7.07
C VAL A 21 9.70 7.09 8.43
N GLU A 22 10.51 7.22 9.49
CA GLU A 22 10.02 7.27 10.86
C GLU A 22 9.06 8.45 11.00
N THR A 23 7.75 8.21 10.97
CA THR A 23 6.73 9.22 11.31
C THR A 23 6.13 8.91 12.67
N PRO A 24 5.88 9.90 13.54
CA PRO A 24 5.59 9.67 14.95
C PRO A 24 4.32 8.85 15.17
N LEU A 25 4.44 7.89 16.08
CA LEU A 25 3.37 7.07 16.62
C LEU A 25 2.29 7.93 17.29
N VAL A 26 1.19 8.22 16.59
CA VAL A 26 -0.06 8.63 17.23
C VAL A 26 -0.91 7.39 17.46
N VAL A 27 -0.63 6.68 18.55
CA VAL A 27 -1.37 5.49 19.00
C VAL A 27 -2.70 5.94 19.61
N GLY A 28 -3.77 5.89 18.82
CA GLY A 28 -5.14 5.95 19.32
C GLY A 28 -5.57 4.60 19.88
N ARG A 29 -5.65 4.49 21.23
CA ARG A 29 -6.43 3.56 22.06
C ARG A 29 -6.40 2.04 21.71
N PRO A 30 -5.92 1.16 22.61
CA PRO A 30 -5.87 -0.28 22.36
C PRO A 30 -7.26 -0.91 22.51
N ALA A 31 -7.76 -1.56 21.46
CA ALA A 31 -8.96 -2.38 21.50
C ALA A 31 -8.66 -3.79 20.97
N ARG A 32 -8.32 -4.66 21.93
CA ARG A 32 -8.57 -6.11 22.07
C ARG A 32 -8.24 -7.06 20.89
N ASP A 33 -7.50 -8.11 21.27
CA ASP A 33 -7.39 -9.45 20.66
C ASP A 33 -7.50 -9.61 19.13
N GLY A 34 -6.36 -9.82 18.47
CA GLY A 34 -6.23 -10.70 17.29
C GLY A 34 -7.06 -10.41 16.04
N SER A 35 -7.89 -9.36 16.01
CA SER A 35 -8.72 -9.01 14.88
C SER A 35 -7.87 -8.26 13.86
N GLU A 36 -7.47 -9.00 12.84
CA GLU A 36 -6.82 -8.49 11.64
C GLU A 36 -7.53 -7.21 11.17
N SER A 37 -6.79 -6.11 10.99
CA SER A 37 -7.40 -4.84 10.59
C SER A 37 -8.18 -5.03 9.28
N PRO A 38 -9.47 -4.64 9.21
CA PRO A 38 -10.26 -4.80 7.98
C PRO A 38 -9.65 -4.11 6.77
N VAL A 39 -8.88 -3.04 7.01
CA VAL A 39 -8.12 -2.33 5.97
C VAL A 39 -6.89 -3.12 5.54
N ALA A 40 -6.14 -3.69 6.49
CA ALA A 40 -4.99 -4.54 6.17
C ALA A 40 -5.42 -5.77 5.37
N ARG A 41 -6.53 -6.41 5.75
CA ARG A 41 -7.09 -7.55 5.02
C ARG A 41 -7.51 -7.17 3.59
N ARG A 42 -8.17 -6.02 3.41
CA ARG A 42 -8.52 -5.53 2.05
C ARG A 42 -7.29 -5.29 1.18
N ILE A 43 -6.22 -4.73 1.75
CA ILE A 43 -4.96 -4.55 1.03
C ILE A 43 -4.35 -5.90 0.65
N LEU A 44 -4.38 -6.87 1.57
CA LEU A 44 -3.90 -8.23 1.33
C LEU A 44 -4.70 -8.93 0.22
N ASP A 45 -6.03 -8.90 0.29
CA ASP A 45 -6.94 -9.46 -0.71
C ASP A 45 -6.71 -8.85 -2.11
N ALA A 46 -6.40 -7.55 -2.17
CA ALA A 46 -6.05 -6.89 -3.42
C ALA A 46 -4.66 -7.30 -3.94
N ALA A 47 -3.70 -7.55 -3.04
CA ALA A 47 -2.33 -7.92 -3.38
C ALA A 47 -2.20 -9.37 -3.86
N THR A 48 -2.88 -10.30 -3.18
CA THR A 48 -2.84 -11.76 -3.41
C THR A 48 -2.94 -12.16 -4.89
N PRO A 49 -4.01 -11.82 -5.64
CA PRO A 49 -4.13 -12.24 -7.04
C PRO A 49 -3.07 -11.61 -7.94
N ARG A 50 -2.55 -10.41 -7.58
CA ARG A 50 -1.53 -9.70 -8.36
C ARG A 50 -0.15 -10.32 -8.15
N PHE A 51 0.20 -10.61 -6.90
CA PHE A 51 1.45 -11.31 -6.60
C PHE A 51 1.47 -12.71 -7.21
N TYR A 52 0.34 -13.42 -7.19
CA TYR A 52 0.23 -14.73 -7.80
C TYR A 52 0.39 -14.69 -9.33
N ALA A 53 -0.30 -13.75 -10.00
CA ALA A 53 -0.30 -13.68 -11.46
C ALA A 53 0.96 -13.03 -12.08
N LEU A 54 1.52 -12.00 -11.43
CA LEU A 54 2.57 -11.15 -12.00
C LEU A 54 3.92 -11.32 -11.30
N GLY A 55 3.95 -11.96 -10.13
CA GLY A 55 5.11 -12.08 -9.28
C GLY A 55 5.37 -10.83 -8.42
N ILE A 56 6.01 -11.04 -7.26
CA ILE A 56 6.22 -10.02 -6.22
C ILE A 56 7.05 -8.82 -6.71
N ARG A 57 8.04 -9.05 -7.57
CA ARG A 57 8.94 -7.99 -8.06
C ARG A 57 8.29 -7.07 -9.09
N SER A 58 7.34 -7.60 -9.87
CA SER A 58 6.66 -6.87 -10.94
C SER A 58 5.55 -5.95 -10.42
N VAL A 59 5.05 -6.21 -9.21
CA VAL A 59 3.96 -5.44 -8.59
C VAL A 59 4.53 -4.34 -7.69
N SER A 60 4.18 -3.09 -7.97
CA SER A 60 4.48 -1.92 -7.14
C SER A 60 3.44 -1.72 -6.05
N ALA A 61 3.82 -0.99 -4.99
CA ALA A 61 2.89 -0.65 -3.91
C ALA A 61 1.72 0.20 -4.44
N GLU A 62 1.98 1.12 -5.38
CA GLU A 62 0.99 1.99 -6.01
C GLU A 62 -0.15 1.19 -6.68
N VAL A 63 0.17 0.11 -7.39
CA VAL A 63 -0.84 -0.75 -8.03
C VAL A 63 -1.75 -1.41 -7.00
N ILE A 64 -1.21 -1.78 -5.84
CA ILE A 64 -1.97 -2.40 -4.75
C ILE A 64 -2.82 -1.35 -4.03
N ILE A 65 -2.28 -0.15 -3.81
CA ILE A 65 -2.98 0.98 -3.20
C ILE A 65 -4.24 1.33 -4.01
N GLU A 66 -4.08 1.47 -5.32
CA GLU A 66 -5.19 1.75 -6.25
C GLU A 66 -6.22 0.61 -6.21
N ALA A 67 -5.76 -0.64 -6.31
CA ALA A 67 -6.61 -1.82 -6.30
C ALA A 67 -7.41 -2.00 -5.01
N ALA A 68 -6.81 -1.69 -3.86
CA ALA A 68 -7.44 -1.78 -2.56
C ALA A 68 -8.38 -0.59 -2.27
N GLY A 69 -8.34 0.47 -3.12
CA GLY A 69 -9.11 1.68 -2.93
C GLY A 69 -8.73 2.45 -1.67
N VAL A 70 -7.45 2.39 -1.27
CA VAL A 70 -6.93 3.07 -0.08
C VAL A 70 -6.03 4.24 -0.46
N THR A 71 -5.78 5.14 0.48
CA THR A 71 -4.78 6.20 0.29
C THR A 71 -3.37 5.68 0.56
N LYS A 72 -2.35 6.31 -0.04
CA LYS A 72 -0.93 6.01 0.21
C LYS A 72 -0.61 6.03 1.72
N ALA A 73 -1.05 7.07 2.43
CA ALA A 73 -0.89 7.19 3.89
C ALA A 73 -1.57 6.05 4.67
N THR A 74 -2.73 5.58 4.21
CA THR A 74 -3.43 4.45 4.82
C THR A 74 -2.70 3.14 4.59
N PHE A 75 -2.18 2.92 3.38
CA PHE A 75 -1.37 1.75 3.07
C PHE A 75 -0.13 1.68 3.96
N TYR A 76 0.68 2.73 4.00
CA TYR A 76 1.93 2.71 4.78
C TYR A 76 1.71 2.68 6.29
N ARG A 77 0.55 3.10 6.79
CA ARG A 77 0.17 2.91 8.20
C ARG A 77 0.01 1.42 8.57
N HIS A 78 -0.44 0.59 7.63
CA HIS A 78 -0.63 -0.86 7.84
C HIS A 78 0.59 -1.68 7.37
N PHE A 79 1.24 -1.25 6.30
CA PHE A 79 2.41 -1.90 5.71
C PHE A 79 3.50 -0.86 5.46
N PRO A 80 4.41 -0.63 6.43
CA PRO A 80 5.44 0.40 6.33
C PRO A 80 6.33 0.27 5.10
N THR A 81 6.52 -0.96 4.61
CA THR A 81 7.19 -1.24 3.34
C THR A 81 6.40 -2.26 2.53
N LYS A 82 6.72 -2.37 1.23
CA LYS A 82 6.18 -3.44 0.39
C LYS A 82 6.52 -4.83 0.95
N ASP A 83 7.70 -4.99 1.55
CA ASP A 83 8.15 -6.27 2.09
C ASP A 83 7.32 -6.71 3.30
N HIS A 84 6.79 -5.78 4.10
CA HIS A 84 5.82 -6.13 5.15
C HIS A 84 4.54 -6.74 4.57
N LEU A 85 4.05 -6.19 3.45
CA LEU A 85 2.90 -6.75 2.75
C LEU A 85 3.22 -8.11 2.13
N VAL A 86 4.41 -8.27 1.53
CA VAL A 86 4.87 -9.57 1.00
C VAL A 86 4.97 -10.60 2.12
N THR A 87 5.50 -10.21 3.28
CA THR A 87 5.61 -11.09 4.44
C THR A 87 4.23 -11.53 4.93
N ALA A 88 3.28 -10.60 5.06
CA ALA A 88 1.90 -10.93 5.41
C ALA A 88 1.26 -11.87 4.40
N TYR A 89 1.49 -11.65 3.10
CA TYR A 89 1.04 -12.55 2.04
C TYR A 89 1.64 -13.95 2.17
N LEU A 90 2.95 -14.07 2.40
CA LEU A 90 3.61 -15.36 2.56
C LEU A 90 3.15 -16.10 3.82
N LEU A 91 2.92 -15.39 4.93
CA LEU A 91 2.39 -15.97 6.16
C LEU A 91 0.96 -16.50 5.98
N ALA A 92 0.12 -15.75 5.26
CA ALA A 92 -1.25 -16.17 4.94
C ALA A 92 -1.34 -17.40 4.02
N LEU A 93 -0.23 -17.81 3.38
CA LEU A 93 -0.19 -19.05 2.59
C LEU A 93 0.15 -20.30 3.42
N VAL A 94 0.60 -20.12 4.67
CA VAL A 94 1.09 -21.22 5.54
C VAL A 94 0.04 -21.63 6.59
N GLU A 95 -1.04 -20.85 6.73
CA GLU A 95 -2.23 -21.21 7.54
C GLU A 95 -3.23 -22.07 6.75
#